data_AF-A0A5B0QPW3-F1
#
_entry.id   AF-A0A5B0QPW3-F1
#
_cell.length_a   1.000
_cell.length_b   1.000
_cell.length_c   1.000
_cell.angle_alpha   90.00
_cell.angle_beta   90.00
_cell.angle_gamma   90.00
#
_symmetry.space_group_name_H-M   'P 1'
#
loop_
_entity.id
_entity.type
_entity.pdbx_description
1 polymer ?
#
loop_
_entity_poly.entity_id
_entity_poly.type
_entity_poly.pdbx_seq_one_letter_code
_entity_poly.pdbx_strand_id
1 'polypeptide(L)'
;MLVDPIIHYRRDGRAHRKLVRKPVIHLAKLAIPLIKISKLFFTKLSKRGLNNRQLPRFTEMCSDQLESLAGSLGKLTSDILQLLLLLDKADEAHGAVTSHQLVEIAACIKGRFEAPLLVLMLYIVPDIPDNDGSSDQIYYKNWFVTWNTQRILATENFLNASKSFETDQLHLELATVQIVG
;
A
#
# COMPACT_ATOMS: atom_id res chain seq x y z
N MET A 1 -11.14 -24.06 -19.01
CA MET A 1 -10.98 -24.54 -17.62
C MET A 1 -11.10 -23.31 -16.73
N LEU A 2 -12.28 -23.09 -16.16
CA LEU A 2 -12.64 -21.91 -15.36
C LEU A 2 -12.06 -22.11 -13.95
N VAL A 3 -11.08 -21.30 -13.58
CA VAL A 3 -10.65 -21.17 -12.17
C VAL A 3 -11.50 -20.07 -11.57
N ASP A 4 -12.43 -20.47 -10.71
CA ASP A 4 -13.25 -19.59 -9.89
C ASP A 4 -12.39 -19.01 -8.76
N PRO A 5 -12.20 -17.68 -8.62
CA PRO A 5 -11.48 -17.09 -7.52
C PRO A 5 -12.45 -16.36 -6.59
N ILE A 6 -13.45 -17.07 -6.07
CA ILE A 6 -14.05 -16.66 -4.80
C ILE A 6 -13.30 -17.42 -3.71
N ILE A 7 -12.17 -16.85 -3.30
CA ILE A 7 -11.62 -17.14 -1.97
C ILE A 7 -12.73 -16.77 -1.01
N HIS A 8 -13.39 -17.79 -0.44
CA HIS A 8 -14.28 -17.65 0.67
C HIS A 8 -13.52 -16.93 1.79
N TYR A 9 -13.69 -15.62 1.85
CA TYR A 9 -13.37 -14.85 3.03
C TYR A 9 -14.35 -15.33 4.10
N ARG A 10 -13.94 -16.36 4.83
CA ARG A 10 -14.58 -16.73 6.09
C ARG A 10 -14.62 -15.44 6.89
N ARG A 11 -15.82 -14.86 6.98
CA ARG A 11 -16.18 -13.75 7.84
C ARG A 11 -16.08 -14.30 9.26
N ASP A 12 -14.85 -14.43 9.73
CA ASP A 12 -14.57 -14.77 11.11
C ASP A 12 -14.92 -13.52 11.90
N GLY A 13 -15.93 -13.64 12.76
CA GLY A 13 -16.46 -12.57 13.59
C GLY A 13 -15.49 -12.17 14.69
N ARG A 14 -14.23 -11.88 14.37
CA ARG A 14 -13.36 -11.16 15.28
C ARG A 14 -13.92 -9.76 15.39
N ALA A 15 -14.51 -9.45 16.54
CA ALA A 15 -14.66 -8.08 16.97
C ALA A 15 -13.34 -7.36 16.65
N HIS A 16 -13.40 -6.24 15.93
CA HIS A 16 -12.20 -5.48 15.61
C HIS A 16 -11.58 -5.07 16.94
N ARG A 17 -10.51 -5.77 17.34
CA ARG A 17 -9.80 -5.49 18.58
C ARG A 17 -9.42 -4.02 18.54
N LYS A 18 -9.86 -3.28 19.55
CA LYS A 18 -9.53 -1.87 19.67
C LYS A 18 -8.08 -1.77 20.12
N LEU A 19 -7.25 -1.12 19.32
CA LEU A 19 -5.87 -0.81 19.70
C LEU A 19 -5.87 0.05 20.96
N VAL A 20 -4.99 -0.25 21.92
CA VAL A 20 -4.92 0.43 23.21
C VAL A 20 -3.60 1.18 23.41
N ARG A 21 -2.53 0.75 22.74
CA ARG A 21 -1.20 1.35 22.92
C ARG A 21 -1.03 2.60 22.03
N LYS A 22 -0.72 3.73 22.66
CA LYS A 22 -0.61 5.05 21.97
C LYS A 22 0.34 5.04 20.75
N PRO A 23 1.57 4.48 20.81
CA PRO A 23 2.47 4.44 19.65
C PRO A 23 1.88 3.62 18.50
N VAL A 24 1.19 2.52 18.83
CA VAL A 24 0.57 1.63 17.84
C VAL A 24 -0.66 2.28 17.21
N ILE A 25 -1.49 2.98 17.99
CA ILE A 25 -2.60 3.79 17.48
C ILE A 25 -2.08 4.86 16.51
N HIS A 26 -0.95 5.49 16.81
CA HIS A 26 -0.32 6.48 15.92
C HIS A 26 0.11 5.84 14.59
N LEU A 27 0.83 4.72 14.64
CA LEU A 27 1.22 3.97 13.44
C LEU A 27 0.00 3.52 12.62
N ALA A 28 -1.03 2.98 13.27
CA ALA A 28 -2.26 2.57 12.61
C ALA A 28 -2.96 3.74 11.90
N LYS A 29 -2.99 4.92 12.51
CA LYS A 29 -3.51 6.14 11.86
C LYS A 29 -2.72 6.52 10.60
N LEU A 30 -1.40 6.35 10.62
CA LEU A 30 -0.54 6.61 9.46
C LEU A 30 -0.60 5.50 8.41
N ALA A 31 -0.91 4.26 8.79
CA ALA A 31 -1.13 3.15 7.87
C ALA A 31 -2.42 3.33 7.05
N ILE A 32 -3.45 4.00 7.59
CA ILE A 32 -4.72 4.26 6.87
C ILE A 32 -4.49 4.95 5.51
N PRO A 33 -3.84 6.13 5.43
CA PRO A 33 -3.59 6.79 4.15
C PRO A 33 -2.69 5.95 3.23
N LEU A 34 -1.71 5.22 3.77
CA LEU A 34 -0.85 4.31 3.00
C LEU A 34 -1.65 3.19 2.34
N ILE A 35 -2.57 2.55 3.07
CA ILE A 35 -3.43 1.49 2.54
C ILE A 35 -4.43 2.07 1.53
N LYS A 36 -5.01 3.25 1.82
CA LYS A 36 -5.95 3.92 0.92
C LYS A 36 -5.30 4.32 -0.40
N ILE A 37 -4.10 4.91 -0.37
CA ILE A 37 -3.39 5.34 -1.59
C ILE A 37 -2.96 4.12 -2.41
N SER A 38 -2.57 3.03 -1.75
CA SER A 38 -2.27 1.75 -2.37
C SER A 38 -3.48 1.16 -3.09
N LYS A 39 -4.65 1.13 -2.43
CA LYS A 39 -5.92 0.70 -3.03
C LYS A 39 -6.32 1.61 -4.20
N LEU A 40 -6.11 2.91 -4.07
CA LEU A 40 -6.48 3.88 -5.10
C LEU A 40 -5.75 3.62 -6.42
N PHE A 41 -4.46 3.24 -6.35
CA PHE A 41 -3.67 2.83 -7.52
C PHE A 41 -4.35 1.70 -8.30
N PHE A 42 -4.53 0.54 -7.68
CA PHE A 42 -5.10 -0.63 -8.34
C PHE A 42 -6.57 -0.46 -8.72
N THR A 43 -7.31 0.36 -7.97
CA THR A 43 -8.68 0.74 -8.35
C THR A 43 -8.68 1.59 -9.62
N LYS A 44 -7.71 2.49 -9.79
CA LYS A 44 -7.56 3.27 -11.03
C LYS A 44 -7.28 2.35 -12.22
N LEU A 45 -6.44 1.33 -12.03
CA LEU A 45 -6.12 0.35 -13.08
C LEU A 45 -7.32 -0.52 -13.45
N SER A 46 -8.06 -0.97 -12.44
CA SER A 46 -9.19 -1.89 -12.64
C SER A 46 -10.44 -1.21 -13.21
N LYS A 47 -10.58 0.11 -13.03
CA LYS A 47 -11.79 0.84 -13.46
C LYS A 47 -11.77 1.14 -14.96
N ARG A 48 -13.00 1.31 -15.46
CA ARG A 48 -13.58 1.63 -16.79
C ARG A 48 -12.84 2.63 -17.71
N GLY A 49 -11.62 3.06 -17.39
CA GLY A 49 -10.77 3.91 -18.21
C GLY A 49 -9.55 3.19 -18.79
N LEU A 50 -8.87 2.29 -18.06
CA LEU A 50 -7.76 1.50 -18.63
C LEU A 50 -8.26 0.16 -19.19
N ASN A 51 -9.10 -0.58 -18.45
CA ASN A 51 -9.62 -1.88 -18.91
C ASN A 51 -10.72 -1.82 -19.98
N ASN A 52 -11.42 -0.68 -20.13
CA ASN A 52 -12.54 -0.54 -21.07
C ASN A 52 -12.21 0.31 -22.30
N ARG A 53 -11.07 0.99 -22.30
CA ARG A 53 -10.55 1.58 -23.53
C ARG A 53 -9.97 0.45 -24.35
N GLN A 54 -10.06 0.57 -25.67
CA GLN A 54 -9.39 -0.33 -26.58
C GLN A 54 -7.88 -0.11 -26.41
N LEU A 55 -7.32 -0.62 -25.30
CA LEU A 55 -5.89 -0.80 -25.19
C LEU A 55 -5.50 -1.62 -26.42
N PRO A 56 -4.44 -1.21 -27.13
CA PRO A 56 -4.03 -1.93 -28.31
C PRO A 56 -3.82 -3.40 -27.95
N ARG A 57 -4.32 -4.28 -28.81
CA ARG A 57 -4.21 -5.74 -28.63
C ARG A 57 -2.75 -6.20 -28.60
N PHE A 58 -1.84 -5.34 -29.04
CA PHE A 58 -0.40 -5.53 -29.08
C PHE A 58 0.26 -4.34 -28.39
N THR A 59 1.00 -4.61 -27.33
CA THR A 59 1.93 -3.66 -26.71
C THR A 59 3.35 -4.20 -26.92
N GLU A 60 4.37 -3.35 -26.93
CA GLU A 60 5.78 -3.79 -26.96
C GLU A 60 6.27 -4.33 -25.61
N MET A 61 5.35 -4.54 -24.65
CA MET A 61 5.65 -5.03 -23.31
C MET A 61 6.10 -6.50 -23.36
N CYS A 62 7.25 -6.80 -22.77
CA CYS A 62 7.67 -8.19 -22.64
C CYS A 62 6.86 -8.93 -21.56
N SER A 63 6.87 -10.27 -21.61
CA SER A 63 6.12 -11.11 -20.66
C SER A 63 6.51 -10.85 -19.20
N ASP A 64 7.79 -10.61 -18.92
CA ASP A 64 8.27 -10.32 -17.56
C ASP A 64 7.68 -9.02 -16.99
N GLN A 65 7.56 -7.98 -17.83
CA GLN A 65 6.93 -6.71 -17.45
C GLN A 65 5.43 -6.88 -17.19
N LEU A 66 4.74 -7.66 -18.03
CA LEU A 66 3.32 -7.95 -17.85
C LEU A 66 3.08 -8.76 -16.57
N GLU A 67 3.91 -9.76 -16.31
CA GLU A 67 3.85 -10.56 -15.09
C GLU A 67 4.13 -9.71 -13.84
N SER A 68 5.09 -8.79 -13.92
CA SER A 68 5.38 -7.85 -12.83
C SER A 68 4.16 -6.99 -12.47
N LEU A 69 3.41 -6.52 -13.49
CA LEU A 69 2.18 -5.75 -13.30
C LEU A 69 1.07 -6.62 -12.71
N ALA A 70 0.82 -7.80 -13.27
CA ALA A 70 -0.22 -8.72 -12.83
C ALA A 70 0.01 -9.23 -11.40
N GLY A 71 1.25 -9.56 -11.03
CA GLY A 71 1.60 -10.07 -9.71
C GLY A 71 1.68 -8.99 -8.62
N SER A 72 1.75 -7.71 -8.98
CA SER A 72 1.99 -6.63 -8.02
C SER A 72 0.88 -6.46 -6.97
N LEU A 73 -0.39 -6.62 -7.36
CA LEU A 73 -1.53 -6.51 -6.43
C LEU A 73 -1.50 -7.63 -5.37
N GLY A 74 -1.16 -8.85 -5.77
CA GLY A 74 -1.03 -9.99 -4.86
C GLY A 74 0.07 -9.74 -3.82
N LYS A 75 1.25 -9.29 -4.28
CA LYS A 75 2.38 -8.96 -3.42
C LYS A 75 2.05 -7.81 -2.45
N LEU A 76 1.42 -6.74 -2.94
CA LEU A 76 0.96 -5.64 -2.09
C LEU A 76 -0.05 -6.11 -1.03
N THR A 77 -1.00 -6.97 -1.42
CA THR A 77 -2.02 -7.46 -0.49
C THR A 77 -1.37 -8.28 0.62
N SER A 78 -0.40 -9.12 0.30
CA SER A 78 0.41 -9.85 1.29
C SER A 78 1.11 -8.89 2.25
N ASP A 79 1.78 -7.85 1.74
CA ASP A 79 2.50 -6.90 2.58
C ASP A 79 1.56 -6.09 3.49
N ILE A 80 0.38 -5.69 3.00
CA ILE A 80 -0.64 -5.01 3.81
C ILE A 80 -1.14 -5.92 4.94
N LEU A 81 -1.37 -7.20 4.66
CA LEU A 81 -1.77 -8.16 5.70
C LEU A 81 -0.66 -8.34 6.74
N GLN A 82 0.60 -8.42 6.31
CA GLN A 82 1.74 -8.47 7.24
C GLN A 82 1.85 -7.20 8.09
N LEU A 83 1.66 -6.02 7.50
CA LEU A 83 1.61 -4.76 8.26
C LEU A 83 0.52 -4.79 9.33
N LEU A 84 -0.69 -5.25 9.00
CA LEU A 84 -1.78 -5.35 9.97
C LEU A 84 -1.45 -6.33 11.10
N LEU A 85 -0.81 -7.47 10.80
CA LEU A 85 -0.34 -8.43 11.80
C LEU A 85 0.75 -7.85 12.70
N LEU A 86 1.67 -7.06 12.16
CA LEU A 86 2.68 -6.36 12.96
C LEU A 86 2.03 -5.33 13.89
N LEU A 87 1.05 -4.57 13.42
CA LEU A 87 0.32 -3.63 14.28
C LEU A 87 -0.44 -4.34 15.42
N ASP A 88 -1.04 -5.50 15.14
CA ASP A 88 -1.76 -6.28 16.17
C ASP A 88 -0.79 -6.84 17.24
N LYS A 89 0.31 -7.46 16.81
CA LYS A 89 1.37 -7.94 17.72
C LYS A 89 2.01 -6.81 18.54
N ALA A 90 2.25 -5.68 17.89
CA ALA A 90 2.74 -4.49 18.53
C ALA A 90 1.76 -3.96 19.58
N ASP A 91 0.46 -4.08 19.39
CA ASP A 91 -0.52 -3.69 20.41
C ASP A 91 -0.62 -4.70 21.56
N GLU A 92 -0.34 -5.98 21.28
CA GLU A 92 -0.40 -7.07 22.25
C GLU A 92 0.66 -7.01 23.34
N ALA A 93 1.91 -6.78 22.96
CA ALA A 93 3.02 -6.86 23.91
C ALA A 93 4.15 -5.88 23.60
N HIS A 94 4.70 -5.29 24.65
CA HIS A 94 5.89 -4.45 24.58
C HIS A 94 7.06 -5.27 24.01
N GLY A 95 7.83 -4.67 23.09
CA GLY A 95 8.95 -5.35 22.43
C GLY A 95 8.59 -6.49 21.46
N ALA A 96 7.32 -6.83 21.23
CA ALA A 96 6.93 -7.91 20.33
C ALA A 96 7.19 -7.61 18.84
N VAL A 97 7.36 -6.33 18.50
CA VAL A 97 7.67 -5.84 17.17
C VAL A 97 8.75 -4.77 17.28
N THR A 98 9.74 -4.84 16.40
CA THR A 98 10.83 -3.87 16.34
C THR A 98 10.56 -2.75 15.33
N SER A 99 11.23 -1.63 15.52
CA SER A 99 11.28 -0.52 14.54
C SER A 99 11.72 -1.03 13.17
N HIS A 100 12.73 -1.92 13.13
CA HIS A 100 13.22 -2.53 11.90
C HIS A 100 12.13 -3.26 11.12
N GLN A 101 11.31 -4.10 11.78
CA GLN A 101 10.23 -4.84 11.11
C GLN A 101 9.19 -3.90 10.48
N LEU A 102 8.87 -2.79 11.15
CA LEU A 102 7.94 -1.78 10.64
C LEU A 102 8.54 -1.00 9.46
N VAL A 103 9.82 -0.67 9.52
CA VAL A 103 10.54 -0.02 8.42
C VAL A 103 10.63 -0.94 7.20
N GLU A 104 10.94 -2.21 7.41
CA GLU A 104 11.06 -3.21 6.35
C GLU A 104 9.73 -3.41 5.61
N ILE A 105 8.62 -3.60 6.34
CA ILE A 105 7.31 -3.78 5.70
C ILE A 105 6.87 -2.53 4.91
N ALA A 106 7.18 -1.33 5.43
CA ALA A 106 6.91 -0.09 4.72
C ALA A 106 7.75 0.05 3.44
N ALA A 107 9.02 -0.38 3.48
CA ALA A 107 9.89 -0.42 2.31
C ALA A 107 9.39 -1.43 1.27
N CYS A 108 8.91 -2.60 1.69
CA CYS A 108 8.26 -3.58 0.80
C CYS A 108 7.05 -2.96 0.09
N ILE A 109 6.12 -2.36 0.84
CA ILE A 109 4.92 -1.69 0.30
C ILE A 109 5.33 -0.59 -0.70
N LYS A 110 6.32 0.24 -0.35
CA LYS A 110 6.86 1.29 -1.24
C LYS A 110 7.31 0.72 -2.59
N GLY A 111 8.06 -0.38 -2.56
CA GLY A 111 8.62 -1.02 -3.75
C GLY A 111 7.58 -1.70 -4.64
N ARG A 112 6.38 -2.02 -4.13
CA ARG A 112 5.33 -2.70 -4.94
C ARG A 112 4.78 -1.87 -6.09
N PHE A 113 5.12 -0.58 -6.16
CA PHE A 113 4.60 0.34 -7.16
C PHE A 113 5.60 0.69 -8.26
N GLU A 114 6.90 0.45 -8.07
CA GLU A 114 7.93 0.94 -9.00
C GLU A 114 7.82 0.31 -10.38
N ALA A 115 7.83 -1.03 -10.45
CA ALA A 115 7.67 -1.75 -11.71
C ALA A 115 6.29 -1.52 -12.35
N PRO A 116 5.15 -1.65 -11.63
CA PRO A 116 3.84 -1.36 -12.20
C PRO A 116 3.70 0.07 -12.75
N LEU A 117 4.18 1.09 -12.02
CA LEU A 117 4.11 2.47 -12.45
C LEU A 117 4.94 2.70 -13.71
N LEU A 118 6.15 2.12 -13.77
CA LEU A 118 7.01 2.20 -14.96
C LEU A 118 6.31 1.58 -16.18
N VAL A 119 5.77 0.37 -16.03
CA VAL A 119 5.04 -0.33 -17.11
C VAL A 119 3.84 0.49 -17.59
N LEU A 120 3.08 1.08 -16.66
CA LEU A 120 1.96 1.94 -17.02
C LEU A 120 2.39 3.17 -17.80
N MET A 121 3.46 3.83 -17.38
CA MET A 121 3.93 5.06 -18.01
C MET A 121 4.60 4.83 -19.37
N LEU A 122 5.25 3.67 -19.57
CA LEU A 122 5.94 3.32 -20.81
C LEU A 122 5.01 2.77 -21.89
N TYR A 123 4.07 1.89 -21.51
CA TYR A 123 3.30 1.14 -22.49
C TYR A 123 1.81 1.50 -22.45
N ILE A 124 1.22 1.62 -21.26
CA ILE A 124 -0.24 1.73 -21.17
C ILE A 124 -0.74 3.16 -21.41
N VAL A 125 -0.10 4.15 -20.81
CA VAL A 125 -0.51 5.56 -20.92
C VAL A 125 -0.29 6.14 -22.32
N PRO A 126 0.86 5.90 -23.00
CA PRO A 126 1.08 6.39 -24.37
C PRO A 126 0.11 5.80 -25.40
N ASP A 127 -0.35 4.58 -25.16
CA ASP A 127 -1.24 3.84 -26.04
C ASP A 127 -2.72 4.25 -25.95
N ILE A 128 -3.06 5.19 -25.07
CA ILE A 128 -4.43 5.70 -24.93
C ILE A 128 -4.75 6.59 -26.14
N PRO A 129 -5.83 6.29 -26.90
CA PRO A 129 -6.21 7.10 -28.05
C PRO A 129 -6.48 8.56 -27.64
N ASP A 130 -5.97 9.51 -28.42
CA ASP A 130 -6.26 10.92 -28.26
C ASP A 130 -7.54 11.25 -29.04
N ASN A 131 -8.62 11.60 -28.33
CA ASN A 131 -9.90 11.95 -28.96
C ASN A 131 -10.10 13.46 -28.90
N ASP A 132 -9.98 14.12 -30.06
CA ASP A 132 -10.43 15.49 -30.34
C ASP A 132 -10.02 16.57 -29.33
N GLY A 133 -8.80 16.50 -28.79
CA GLY A 133 -8.16 17.62 -28.08
C GLY A 133 -8.33 17.65 -26.56
N SER A 134 -8.93 16.63 -25.94
CA SER A 134 -8.76 16.36 -24.50
C SER A 134 -7.84 15.16 -24.32
N SER A 135 -6.51 15.40 -24.23
CA SER A 135 -5.57 14.28 -24.18
C SER A 135 -5.74 13.52 -22.86
N ASP A 136 -6.43 12.39 -22.95
CA ASP A 136 -6.58 11.43 -21.88
C ASP A 136 -5.22 10.99 -21.31
N GLN A 137 -4.19 10.97 -22.15
CA GLN A 137 -2.81 10.74 -21.74
C GLN A 137 -2.34 11.77 -20.71
N ILE A 138 -2.51 13.07 -20.97
CA ILE A 138 -2.21 14.15 -20.00
C ILE A 138 -3.00 13.94 -18.71
N TYR A 139 -4.28 13.57 -18.80
CA TYR A 139 -5.08 13.27 -17.60
C TYR A 139 -4.44 12.16 -16.76
N TYR A 140 -4.08 11.02 -17.36
CA TYR A 140 -3.45 9.92 -16.62
C TYR A 140 -2.08 10.28 -16.10
N LYS A 141 -1.24 10.96 -16.88
CA LYS A 141 0.08 11.44 -16.46
C LYS A 141 -0.04 12.32 -15.21
N ASN A 142 -0.91 13.33 -15.24
CA ASN A 142 -1.14 14.23 -14.11
C ASN A 142 -1.71 13.49 -12.89
N TRP A 143 -2.60 12.53 -13.12
CA TRP A 143 -3.15 11.70 -12.07
C TRP A 143 -2.08 10.85 -11.38
N PHE A 144 -1.21 10.19 -12.15
CA PHE A 144 -0.13 9.36 -11.61
C PHE A 144 0.92 10.19 -10.87
N VAL A 145 1.25 11.40 -11.36
CA VAL A 145 2.12 12.34 -10.65
C VAL A 145 1.52 12.72 -9.30
N THR A 146 0.26 13.14 -9.28
CA THR A 146 -0.45 13.53 -8.05
C THR A 146 -0.51 12.36 -7.05
N TRP A 147 -0.88 11.18 -7.53
CA TRP A 147 -0.93 9.97 -6.72
C TRP A 147 0.45 9.59 -6.15
N ASN A 148 1.52 9.71 -6.95
CA ASN A 148 2.87 9.37 -6.50
C ASN A 148 3.36 10.31 -5.40
N THR A 149 3.07 11.61 -5.49
CA THR A 149 3.34 12.57 -4.42
C THR A 149 2.62 12.19 -3.12
N GLN A 150 1.33 11.87 -3.20
CA GLN A 150 0.56 11.43 -2.03
C GLN A 150 1.10 10.12 -1.43
N ARG A 151 1.51 9.17 -2.28
CA ARG A 151 2.13 7.91 -1.87
C ARG A 151 3.44 8.15 -1.13
N ILE A 152 4.31 9.00 -1.66
CA ILE A 152 5.60 9.35 -1.04
C ILE A 152 5.36 9.91 0.36
N LEU A 153 4.48 10.92 0.49
CA LEU A 153 4.15 11.53 1.78
C LEU A 153 3.58 10.51 2.78
N ALA A 154 2.64 9.67 2.37
CA ALA A 154 2.07 8.65 3.25
C ALA A 154 3.12 7.63 3.72
N THR A 155 4.02 7.23 2.82
CA THR A 155 5.10 6.27 3.11
C THR A 155 6.15 6.87 4.05
N GLU A 156 6.58 8.10 3.78
CA GLU A 156 7.57 8.80 4.60
C GLU A 156 7.06 9.07 6.01
N ASN A 157 5.81 9.51 6.15
CA ASN A 157 5.19 9.70 7.46
C ASN A 157 5.18 8.40 8.26
N PHE A 158 4.78 7.28 7.64
CA PHE A 158 4.78 5.97 8.29
C PHE A 158 6.20 5.49 8.64
N LEU A 159 7.17 5.67 7.73
CA LEU A 159 8.57 5.30 7.96
C LEU A 159 9.19 6.09 9.11
N ASN A 160 8.93 7.40 9.18
CA ASN A 160 9.47 8.25 10.24
C ASN A 160 8.89 7.84 11.61
N ALA A 161 7.59 7.58 11.70
CA ALA A 161 6.98 7.06 12.92
C ALA A 161 7.50 5.66 13.28
N SER A 162 7.76 4.80 12.29
CA SER A 162 8.32 3.47 12.51
C SER A 162 9.72 3.54 13.11
N LYS A 163 10.56 4.44 12.61
CA LYS A 163 11.94 4.64 13.13
C LYS A 163 11.94 5.06 14.60
N SER A 164 11.04 5.94 15.00
CA SER A 164 10.91 6.43 16.39
C SER A 164 10.16 5.48 17.33
N PHE A 165 9.63 4.38 16.82
CA PHE A 165 8.68 3.53 17.54
C PHE A 165 9.21 2.98 18.87
N GLU A 166 10.46 2.52 18.91
CA GLU A 166 11.07 1.94 20.12
C GLU A 166 11.33 3.02 21.18
N THR A 167 11.79 4.19 20.76
CA THR A 167 11.98 5.35 21.64
C THR A 167 10.65 5.76 22.28
N ASP A 168 9.57 5.79 21.50
CA ASP A 168 8.23 6.12 21.98
C ASP A 168 7.67 5.06 22.96
N GLN A 169 8.05 3.79 22.82
CA GLN A 169 7.69 2.75 23.77
C GLN A 169 8.41 2.92 25.12
N LEU A 170 9.73 3.18 25.09
CA LEU A 170 10.55 3.30 26.30
C LEU A 170 10.14 4.50 27.17
N HIS A 171 9.81 5.64 26.55
CA HIS A 171 9.33 6.81 27.30
C HIS A 171 8.01 6.53 28.04
N LEU A 172 7.12 5.70 27.47
CA LEU A 172 5.86 5.34 28.12
C LEU A 172 6.03 4.31 29.24
N GLU A 173 6.98 3.39 29.12
CA GLU A 173 7.31 2.45 30.19
C GLU A 173 7.87 3.17 31.42
N LEU A 174 8.86 4.05 31.23
CA LEU A 174 9.47 4.82 32.31
C LEU A 174 8.45 5.71 33.04
N ALA A 175 7.55 6.35 32.29
CA ALA A 175 6.48 7.16 32.87
C ALA A 175 5.46 6.32 33.67
N THR A 176 5.22 5.07 33.29
CA THR A 176 4.28 4.18 34.02
C THR A 176 4.90 3.65 35.31
N VAL A 177 6.20 3.34 35.30
CA VAL A 177 6.94 2.89 36.50
C VAL A 177 7.02 4.01 37.54
N GLN A 178 7.20 5.27 37.14
CA GLN A 178 7.28 6.42 38.06
C GLN A 178 5.95 6.82 38.73
N ILE A 179 4.81 6.35 38.23
CA ILE A 179 3.48 6.66 38.79
C ILE A 179 3.05 5.60 39.83
N VAL A 180 3.64 4.41 39.78
CA VAL A 180 3.26 3.25 40.61
C VAL A 180 4.25 3.01 41.78
N GLY A 181 5.38 3.72 41.81
CA GLY A 181 6.37 3.69 42.91
C GLY A 181 6.25 4.91 43.82
#